data_AF-A0A843RSV9-F1
#
_entry.id   AF-A0A843RSV9-F1
#
_cell.length_a   1.000
_cell.length_b   1.000
_cell.length_c   1.000
_cell.angle_alpha   90.00
_cell.angle_beta   90.00
_cell.angle_gamma   90.00
#
_symmetry.space_group_name_H-M   'P 1'
#
loop_
_entity.id
_entity.type
_entity.pdbx_description
1 polymer ?
#
loop_
_entity_poly.entity_id
_entity_poly.type
_entity_poly.pdbx_seq_one_letter_code
_entity_poly.pdbx_strand_id
1 'polypeptide(L)'
;MPYSQQWNVGVQREVGYGTIVDVSYVGSRGRHLPLSRRFNEIPYDRAIDVEAAGSDLAEQLARPNPNVDGFGSFMHVGSSIYHSLQLRASRQLTSRLGFQATYTWSKSIDNGSGLFNFSQPNGSDHGQFITDFPELNRSLSSFDRPHVFAVAVQHMTGGPAIVRDIQVNLILTARSGLPDTITQNSLHPLAVQQRPDVVGDNLGGFAPDQTAEETAIRYLLPTDDPNFPFRPVGPLFSGSGDDRELVLPFETPGNLGRNTTREPGELNVDLALARRFPLPGGLGLTVRAEAFNLLNRVNLNGPNTSLNVIVDPSTGEAVFNSPNFGLITSAKAARFMQLVARIDF
;
A
#
# COMPACT_ATOMS: atom_id res chain seq x y z
N MET A 1 23.88 15.58 -5.67
CA MET A 1 22.64 16.17 -6.21
C MET A 1 21.74 15.06 -6.73
N PRO A 2 20.44 15.05 -6.37
CA PRO A 2 19.47 14.11 -6.91
C PRO A 2 19.33 14.22 -8.42
N TYR A 3 19.16 13.09 -9.11
CA TYR A 3 18.82 13.09 -10.53
C TYR A 3 17.94 11.89 -10.89
N SER A 4 17.22 12.01 -12.00
CA SER A 4 16.42 10.94 -12.59
C SER A 4 16.84 10.67 -14.04
N GLN A 5 16.82 9.40 -14.42
CA GLN A 5 17.04 8.93 -15.78
C GLN A 5 15.75 8.28 -16.24
N GLN A 6 15.27 8.64 -17.44
CA GLN A 6 14.03 8.10 -17.98
C GLN A 6 14.29 7.57 -19.39
N TRP A 7 13.62 6.48 -19.75
CA TRP A 7 13.66 5.91 -21.09
C TRP A 7 12.30 5.30 -21.41
N ASN A 8 11.87 5.46 -22.66
CA ASN A 8 10.63 4.87 -23.14
C ASN A 8 10.74 4.46 -24.60
N VAL A 9 10.02 3.41 -24.97
CA VAL A 9 9.89 2.95 -26.34
C VAL A 9 8.43 2.58 -26.54
N GLY A 10 7.83 3.03 -27.63
CA GLY A 10 6.43 2.75 -27.91
C GLY A 10 6.15 2.60 -29.39
N VAL A 11 5.08 1.86 -29.68
CA VAL A 11 4.49 1.72 -31.01
C VAL A 11 3.00 2.03 -30.91
N GLN A 12 2.51 2.81 -31.87
CA GLN A 12 1.11 3.17 -32.00
C GLN A 12 0.65 2.75 -33.38
N ARG A 13 -0.53 2.15 -33.46
CA ARG A 13 -1.12 1.77 -34.74
C ARG A 13 -2.65 1.78 -34.69
N GLU A 14 -3.27 2.21 -35.78
CA GLU A 14 -4.68 1.95 -36.02
C GLU A 14 -4.86 0.48 -36.44
N VAL A 15 -5.67 -0.27 -35.67
CA VAL A 15 -5.91 -1.71 -35.86
C VAL A 15 -7.24 -2.01 -36.55
N GLY A 16 -7.91 -0.97 -37.07
CA GLY A 16 -9.18 -1.05 -37.78
C GLY A 16 -10.37 -0.55 -36.98
N TYR A 17 -11.48 -0.32 -37.69
CA TYR A 17 -12.72 0.24 -37.14
C TYR A 17 -12.54 1.56 -36.37
N GLY A 18 -11.53 2.37 -36.72
CA GLY A 18 -11.20 3.61 -36.00
C GLY A 18 -10.62 3.37 -34.60
N THR A 19 -10.08 2.18 -34.33
CA THR A 19 -9.44 1.85 -33.05
C THR A 19 -7.94 2.05 -33.14
N ILE A 20 -7.41 2.89 -32.27
CA ILE A 20 -5.97 3.12 -32.09
C ILE A 20 -5.50 2.31 -30.89
N VAL A 21 -4.42 1.54 -31.08
CA VAL A 21 -3.75 0.80 -30.01
C VAL A 21 -2.33 1.34 -29.85
N ASP A 22 -1.98 1.65 -28.61
CA ASP A 22 -0.66 2.08 -28.19
C ASP A 22 -0.07 1.05 -27.23
N VAL A 23 1.18 0.65 -27.48
CA VAL A 23 1.97 -0.20 -26.59
C VAL A 23 3.25 0.54 -26.27
N SER A 24 3.51 0.78 -24.99
CA SER A 24 4.69 1.52 -24.54
C SER A 24 5.37 0.83 -23.38
N TYR A 25 6.69 0.74 -23.44
CA TYR A 25 7.52 0.45 -22.29
C TYR A 25 8.09 1.75 -21.72
N VAL A 26 8.00 1.94 -20.41
CA VAL A 26 8.49 3.12 -19.71
C VAL A 26 9.35 2.69 -18.54
N GLY A 27 10.57 3.22 -18.45
CA GLY A 27 11.49 3.02 -17.34
C GLY A 27 11.96 4.34 -16.74
N SER A 28 12.18 4.35 -15.43
CA SER A 28 12.71 5.48 -14.69
C SER A 28 13.65 5.01 -13.59
N ARG A 29 14.75 5.72 -13.36
CA ARG A 29 15.71 5.47 -12.29
C ARG A 29 16.03 6.75 -11.55
N GLY A 30 15.77 6.78 -10.25
CA GLY A 30 16.22 7.83 -9.34
C GLY A 30 17.54 7.46 -8.69
N ARG A 31 18.46 8.42 -8.58
CA ARG A 31 19.75 8.29 -7.90
C ARG A 31 20.00 9.53 -7.06
N HIS A 32 20.72 9.36 -5.95
CA HIS A 32 21.03 10.45 -5.01
C HIS A 32 19.79 11.14 -4.47
N LEU A 33 18.68 10.39 -4.34
CA LEU A 33 17.44 10.92 -3.78
C LEU A 33 17.69 11.32 -2.32
N PRO A 34 17.10 12.42 -1.83
CA PRO A 34 17.23 12.79 -0.44
C PRO A 34 16.54 11.73 0.43
N LEU A 35 17.21 11.30 1.49
CA LEU A 35 16.64 10.46 2.55
C LEU A 35 17.06 11.05 3.90
N SER A 36 16.16 11.00 4.88
CA SER A 36 16.46 11.50 6.23
C SER A 36 17.33 10.48 6.98
N ARG A 37 18.55 10.88 7.33
CA ARG A 37 19.49 10.05 8.09
C ARG A 37 19.70 10.64 9.47
N ARG A 38 19.71 9.79 10.49
CA ARG A 38 20.07 10.15 11.85
C ARG A 38 21.55 9.90 12.11
N PHE A 39 22.19 10.81 12.84
CA PHE A 39 23.60 10.84 13.16
C PHE A 39 23.81 10.89 14.66
N ASN A 40 24.98 10.39 15.10
CA ASN A 40 25.35 10.31 16.52
C ASN A 40 24.33 9.54 17.37
N GLU A 41 23.68 8.55 16.77
CA GLU A 41 22.80 7.63 17.48
C GLU A 41 23.62 6.67 18.35
N ILE A 42 23.02 6.17 19.42
CA ILE A 42 23.64 5.15 20.26
C ILE A 42 23.77 3.87 19.42
N PRO A 43 24.94 3.22 19.37
CA PRO A 43 25.09 1.95 18.67
C PRO A 43 24.24 0.83 19.30
N TYR A 44 23.67 -0.08 18.49
CA TYR A 44 22.82 -1.18 19.00
C TYR A 44 23.55 -2.09 19.99
N ASP A 45 24.87 -2.30 19.83
CA ASP A 45 25.70 -3.09 20.74
C ASP A 45 25.87 -2.46 22.14
N ARG A 46 25.51 -1.17 22.29
CA ARG A 46 25.47 -0.47 23.59
C ARG A 46 24.08 -0.46 24.22
N ALA A 47 23.05 -0.98 23.55
CA ALA A 47 21.66 -0.90 24.01
C ALA A 47 21.46 -1.58 25.37
N ILE A 48 22.15 -2.71 25.63
CA ILE A 48 22.09 -3.43 26.92
C ILE A 48 22.58 -2.54 28.06
N ASP A 49 23.78 -1.98 27.94
CA ASP A 49 24.41 -1.16 28.98
C ASP A 49 23.60 0.11 29.25
N VAL A 50 23.09 0.74 28.20
CA VAL A 50 22.31 1.98 28.28
C VAL A 50 20.97 1.73 28.94
N GLU A 51 20.22 0.73 28.47
CA GLU A 51 18.91 0.41 29.02
C GLU A 51 19.04 -0.04 30.47
N ALA A 52 20.05 -0.87 30.81
CA ALA A 52 20.30 -1.30 32.18
C ALA A 52 20.56 -0.11 33.13
N ALA A 53 21.32 0.90 32.67
CA ALA A 53 21.60 2.10 33.45
C ALA A 53 20.38 3.03 33.59
N GLY A 54 19.45 3.01 32.63
CA GLY A 54 18.14 3.67 32.72
C GLY A 54 18.19 5.18 32.98
N SER A 55 19.20 5.89 32.47
CA SER A 55 19.38 7.33 32.68
C SER A 55 19.81 8.07 31.41
N ASP A 56 19.34 9.31 31.27
CA ASP A 56 19.70 10.21 30.16
C ASP A 56 21.22 10.39 30.02
N LEU A 57 21.95 10.36 31.14
CA LEU A 57 23.41 10.46 31.14
C LEU A 57 24.07 9.22 30.50
N ALA A 58 23.57 8.02 30.81
CA ALA A 58 24.07 6.79 30.21
C ALA A 58 23.79 6.74 28.71
N GLU A 59 22.60 7.17 28.29
CA GLU A 59 22.25 7.35 26.88
C GLU A 59 23.25 8.29 26.19
N GLN A 60 23.48 9.48 26.75
CA GLN A 60 24.39 10.47 26.15
C GLN A 60 25.84 9.99 26.07
N LEU A 61 26.34 9.31 27.11
CA LEU A 61 27.71 8.77 27.15
C LEU A 61 27.93 7.60 26.20
N ALA A 62 26.87 6.87 25.83
CA ALA A 62 26.94 5.77 24.88
C ALA A 62 26.95 6.22 23.41
N ARG A 63 26.71 7.50 23.13
CA ARG A 63 26.82 8.06 21.78
C ARG A 63 28.28 8.06 21.31
N PRO A 64 28.55 7.87 20.00
CA PRO A 64 29.91 7.94 19.46
C PRO A 64 30.62 9.27 19.76
N ASN A 65 29.85 10.35 19.86
CA ASN A 65 30.33 11.66 20.31
C ASN A 65 29.46 12.16 21.48
N PRO A 66 29.87 11.90 22.74
CA PRO A 66 29.08 12.20 23.94
C PRO A 66 28.82 13.69 24.21
N ASN A 67 29.48 14.60 23.51
CA ASN A 67 29.27 16.05 23.69
C ASN A 67 28.24 16.63 22.71
N VAL A 68 27.67 15.81 21.83
CA VAL A 68 26.69 16.22 20.80
C VAL A 68 25.46 15.34 20.94
N ASP A 69 24.27 15.91 20.80
CA ASP A 69 23.03 15.12 20.79
C ASP A 69 22.86 14.36 19.45
N GLY A 70 21.91 13.44 19.37
CA GLY A 70 21.47 12.85 18.11
C GLY A 70 20.83 13.91 17.20
N PHE A 71 21.10 13.87 15.90
CA PHE A 71 20.51 14.82 14.96
C PHE A 71 20.19 14.19 13.60
N GLY A 72 19.15 14.71 12.94
CA GLY A 72 18.75 14.30 11.60
C GLY A 72 19.29 15.22 10.52
N SER A 73 19.70 14.66 9.37
CA SER A 73 20.05 15.43 8.17
C SER A 73 19.64 14.69 6.90
N PHE A 74 19.30 15.45 5.86
CA PHE A 74 18.99 14.88 4.56
C PHE A 74 20.26 14.55 3.79
N MET A 75 20.39 13.27 3.44
CA MET A 75 21.52 12.74 2.68
C MET A 75 21.06 12.31 1.29
N HIS A 76 21.87 12.59 0.28
CA HIS A 76 21.58 12.22 -1.10
C HIS A 76 22.04 10.78 -1.42
N VAL A 77 21.48 9.81 -0.70
CA VAL A 77 21.87 8.38 -0.76
C VAL A 77 20.75 7.47 -1.27
N GLY A 78 19.55 8.01 -1.48
CA GLY A 78 18.40 7.26 -1.94
C GLY A 78 18.47 6.85 -3.42
N SER A 79 17.75 5.78 -3.77
CA SER A 79 17.64 5.28 -5.13
C SER A 79 16.30 4.60 -5.38
N SER A 80 15.80 4.73 -6.61
CA SER A 80 14.57 4.09 -7.07
C SER A 80 14.72 3.56 -8.49
N ILE A 81 13.94 2.55 -8.83
CA ILE A 81 13.83 2.04 -10.19
C ILE A 81 12.39 1.62 -10.47
N TYR A 82 11.86 2.06 -11.60
CA TYR A 82 10.51 1.78 -12.06
C TYR A 82 10.56 1.27 -13.49
N HIS A 83 9.74 0.26 -13.77
CA HIS A 83 9.50 -0.25 -15.11
C HIS A 83 8.01 -0.50 -15.31
N SER A 84 7.49 -0.20 -16.50
CA SER A 84 6.13 -0.56 -16.88
C SER A 84 5.98 -0.91 -18.34
N LEU A 85 5.05 -1.83 -18.60
CA LEU A 85 4.39 -2.01 -19.88
C LEU A 85 3.01 -1.36 -19.81
N GLN A 86 2.74 -0.44 -20.72
CA GLN A 86 1.49 0.32 -20.80
C GLN A 86 0.81 0.00 -22.14
N LEU A 87 -0.42 -0.47 -22.06
CA LEU A 87 -1.31 -0.72 -23.18
C LEU A 87 -2.44 0.30 -23.13
N ARG A 88 -2.74 0.91 -24.27
CA ARG A 88 -3.92 1.75 -24.44
C ARG A 88 -4.64 1.31 -25.70
N ALA A 89 -5.95 1.19 -25.62
CA ALA A 89 -6.82 1.03 -26.79
C ALA A 89 -7.89 2.11 -26.72
N SER A 90 -8.06 2.87 -27.79
CA SER A 90 -9.08 3.91 -27.87
C SER A 90 -9.78 3.93 -29.20
N ARG A 91 -11.09 4.12 -29.15
CA ARG A 91 -11.96 4.30 -30.30
C ARG A 91 -12.90 5.45 -29.99
N GLN A 92 -12.87 6.50 -30.82
CA GLN A 92 -13.84 7.58 -30.72
C GLN A 92 -15.25 7.03 -30.96
N LEU A 93 -16.27 7.60 -30.30
CA LEU A 93 -17.66 7.20 -30.52
C LEU A 93 -18.04 7.44 -31.98
N THR A 94 -18.06 6.35 -32.76
CA THR A 94 -18.50 6.34 -34.16
C THR A 94 -19.71 5.44 -34.27
N SER A 95 -20.78 5.93 -34.91
CA SER A 95 -22.11 5.32 -35.03
C SER A 95 -22.78 4.99 -33.70
N ARG A 96 -22.28 4.01 -32.95
CA ARG A 96 -22.89 3.50 -31.70
C ARG A 96 -21.90 3.06 -30.63
N LEU A 97 -20.60 2.97 -30.90
CA LEU A 97 -19.62 2.49 -29.91
C LEU A 97 -18.39 3.38 -29.88
N GLY A 98 -18.01 3.79 -28.68
CA GLY A 98 -16.74 4.42 -28.35
C GLY A 98 -16.21 3.85 -27.04
N PHE A 99 -14.89 3.77 -26.90
CA PHE A 99 -14.27 3.31 -25.67
C PHE A 99 -12.83 3.81 -25.52
N GLN A 100 -12.36 3.78 -24.28
CA GLN A 100 -10.96 3.91 -23.93
C GLN A 100 -10.63 2.87 -22.87
N ALA A 101 -9.65 2.02 -23.14
CA ALA A 101 -9.12 1.04 -22.21
C ALA A 101 -7.64 1.30 -21.99
N THR A 102 -7.18 1.20 -20.74
CA THR A 102 -5.78 1.27 -20.35
C THR A 102 -5.43 0.08 -19.47
N TYR A 103 -4.23 -0.45 -19.66
CA TYR A 103 -3.65 -1.46 -18.80
C TYR A 103 -2.19 -1.14 -18.57
N THR A 104 -1.80 -1.07 -17.30
CA THR A 104 -0.42 -0.90 -16.88
C THR A 104 0.00 -2.13 -16.08
N TRP A 105 1.03 -2.82 -16.57
CA TRP A 105 1.80 -3.77 -15.78
C TRP A 105 3.08 -3.09 -15.35
N SER A 106 3.32 -2.93 -14.04
CA SER A 106 4.46 -2.18 -13.54
C SER A 106 5.15 -2.80 -12.34
N LYS A 107 6.38 -2.39 -12.08
CA LYS A 107 7.11 -2.67 -10.86
C LYS A 107 7.96 -1.47 -10.46
N SER A 108 7.85 -1.05 -9.21
CA SER A 108 8.61 0.02 -8.59
C SER A 108 9.35 -0.50 -7.36
N ILE A 109 10.65 -0.24 -7.27
CA ILE A 109 11.50 -0.61 -6.12
C ILE A 109 12.33 0.60 -5.71
N ASP A 110 12.32 0.94 -4.43
CA ASP A 110 13.15 2.01 -3.87
C ASP A 110 13.77 1.59 -2.53
N ASN A 111 14.54 2.48 -1.92
CA ASN A 111 14.99 2.37 -0.53
C ASN A 111 14.30 3.39 0.40
N GLY A 112 13.24 4.01 -0.10
CA GLY A 112 12.45 5.06 0.51
C GLY A 112 11.48 5.67 -0.50
N SER A 113 10.18 5.52 -0.22
CA SER A 113 9.10 5.91 -1.13
C SER A 113 8.61 7.35 -0.93
N GLY A 114 9.07 8.00 0.14
CA GLY A 114 8.75 9.39 0.44
C GLY A 114 9.91 10.08 1.17
N LEU A 115 9.75 11.39 1.39
CA LEU A 115 10.63 12.14 2.29
C LEU A 115 10.05 12.24 3.70
N PHE A 116 8.72 12.17 3.79
CA PHE A 116 7.95 12.28 5.02
C PHE A 116 6.80 11.29 5.01
N ASN A 117 6.38 10.84 6.20
CA ASN A 117 5.30 9.87 6.38
C ASN A 117 3.97 10.30 5.70
N PHE A 118 3.59 11.57 5.79
CA PHE A 118 2.34 12.07 5.18
C PHE A 118 2.35 12.11 3.64
N SER A 119 3.51 11.95 3.01
CA SER A 119 3.64 11.99 1.54
C SER A 119 3.32 10.66 0.86
N GLN A 120 2.89 9.65 1.64
CA GLN A 120 2.70 8.29 1.15
C GLN A 120 1.23 7.86 1.12
N PRO A 121 0.82 7.00 0.16
CA PRO A 121 -0.57 6.56 0.03
C PRO A 121 -1.16 5.91 1.29
N ASN A 122 -0.32 5.25 2.10
CA ASN A 122 -0.72 4.58 3.35
C ASN A 122 -0.24 5.34 4.62
N GLY A 123 0.32 6.55 4.45
CA GLY A 123 0.82 7.36 5.57
C GLY A 123 2.07 6.80 6.28
N SER A 124 2.68 5.73 5.75
CA SER A 124 3.65 4.92 6.46
C SER A 124 5.00 4.78 5.73
N ASP A 125 5.88 5.79 5.83
CA ASP A 125 7.30 5.59 5.48
C ASP A 125 8.04 4.90 6.63
N HIS A 126 7.42 3.82 7.11
CA HIS A 126 7.69 3.28 8.42
C HIS A 126 8.85 2.28 8.38
N GLY A 127 9.71 2.30 9.40
CA GLY A 127 10.80 1.31 9.56
C GLY A 127 12.00 1.53 8.63
N GLN A 128 12.31 2.77 8.26
CA GLN A 128 13.52 3.05 7.49
C GLN A 128 14.78 2.98 8.37
N PHE A 129 15.61 1.95 8.18
CA PHE A 129 16.89 1.81 8.88
C PHE A 129 18.04 2.39 8.04
N ILE A 130 17.96 3.67 7.66
CA ILE A 130 18.87 4.26 6.66
C ILE A 130 20.32 4.33 7.15
N THR A 131 20.53 4.45 8.46
CA THR A 131 21.85 4.64 9.05
C THR A 131 22.59 3.32 9.24
N ASP A 132 21.94 2.35 9.89
CA ASP A 132 22.62 1.16 10.42
C ASP A 132 22.32 -0.11 9.60
N PHE A 133 21.13 -0.19 8.98
CA PHE A 133 20.70 -1.37 8.21
C PHE A 133 20.10 -0.96 6.83
N PRO A 134 20.89 -0.26 5.98
CA PRO A 134 20.41 0.31 4.72
C PRO A 134 19.89 -0.75 3.74
N GLU A 135 20.36 -1.99 3.82
CA GLU A 135 19.94 -3.13 3.01
C GLU A 135 18.48 -3.54 3.25
N LEU A 136 17.99 -3.41 4.49
CA LEU A 136 16.61 -3.77 4.87
C LEU A 136 15.55 -2.81 4.31
N ASN A 137 16.01 -1.74 3.67
CA ASN A 137 15.17 -0.68 3.14
C ASN A 137 14.84 -0.86 1.68
N ARG A 138 15.63 -1.65 0.94
CA ARG A 138 15.42 -1.84 -0.49
C ARG A 138 14.26 -2.80 -0.73
N SER A 139 13.09 -2.26 -1.08
CA SER A 139 11.88 -3.04 -1.32
C SER A 139 10.98 -2.41 -2.38
N LEU A 140 9.82 -3.02 -2.62
CA LEU A 140 8.75 -2.43 -3.40
C LEU A 140 8.46 -1.01 -2.89
N SER A 141 8.23 -0.06 -3.81
CA SER A 141 7.75 1.26 -3.44
C SER A 141 6.36 1.17 -2.79
N SER A 142 6.03 2.02 -1.82
CA SER A 142 4.72 2.01 -1.15
C SER A 142 3.54 2.32 -2.09
N PHE A 143 3.81 2.87 -3.26
CA PHE A 143 2.84 3.11 -4.34
C PHE A 143 2.90 2.08 -5.48
N ASP A 144 3.69 1.01 -5.35
CA ASP A 144 3.82 -0.02 -6.37
C ASP A 144 2.48 -0.74 -6.64
N ARG A 145 1.97 -0.64 -7.87
CA ARG A 145 0.78 -1.38 -8.31
C ARG A 145 1.14 -2.25 -9.51
N PRO A 146 1.28 -3.58 -9.32
CA PRO A 146 1.62 -4.50 -10.39
C PRO A 146 0.66 -4.39 -11.57
N HIS A 147 -0.64 -4.37 -11.32
CA HIS A 147 -1.64 -4.29 -12.37
C HIS A 147 -2.62 -3.15 -12.10
N VAL A 148 -2.85 -2.32 -13.11
CA VAL A 148 -3.91 -1.32 -13.14
C VAL A 148 -4.60 -1.39 -14.49
N PHE A 149 -5.88 -1.72 -14.49
CA PHE A 149 -6.76 -1.77 -15.64
C PHE A 149 -7.90 -0.79 -15.44
N ALA A 150 -8.20 0.01 -16.46
CA ALA A 150 -9.40 0.82 -16.49
C ALA A 150 -9.99 0.81 -17.90
N VAL A 151 -11.32 0.74 -18.00
CA VAL A 151 -12.01 0.89 -19.27
C VAL A 151 -13.26 1.74 -19.08
N ALA A 152 -13.44 2.70 -19.98
CA ALA A 152 -14.65 3.47 -20.14
C ALA A 152 -15.27 3.14 -21.50
N VAL A 153 -16.53 2.73 -21.52
CA VAL A 153 -17.28 2.41 -22.74
C VAL A 153 -18.49 3.31 -22.83
N GLN A 154 -18.74 3.84 -24.01
CA GLN A 154 -19.96 4.55 -24.38
C GLN A 154 -20.61 3.82 -25.53
N HIS A 155 -21.86 3.41 -25.34
CA HIS A 155 -22.63 2.71 -26.35
C HIS A 155 -24.02 3.31 -26.51
N MET A 156 -24.46 3.52 -27.75
CA MET A 156 -25.85 3.88 -28.06
C MET A 156 -26.56 2.65 -28.61
N THR A 157 -27.58 2.18 -27.90
CA THR A 157 -28.32 0.99 -28.31
C THR A 157 -29.14 1.25 -29.58
N GLY A 158 -29.29 0.20 -30.40
CA GLY A 158 -30.25 0.18 -31.50
C GLY A 158 -31.32 -0.90 -31.30
N GLY A 159 -32.10 -1.16 -32.35
CA GLY A 159 -33.10 -2.22 -32.37
C GLY A 159 -34.53 -1.73 -32.11
N PRO A 160 -35.40 -2.56 -31.51
CA PRO A 160 -36.80 -2.23 -31.25
C PRO A 160 -36.98 -0.97 -30.38
N ALA A 161 -38.16 -0.35 -30.50
CA ALA A 161 -38.48 0.91 -29.81
C ALA A 161 -38.22 0.89 -28.29
N ILE A 162 -38.37 -0.27 -27.62
CA ILE A 162 -38.18 -0.39 -26.17
C ILE A 162 -36.71 -0.33 -25.74
N VAL A 163 -35.78 -0.79 -26.59
CA VAL A 163 -34.35 -0.85 -26.26
C VAL A 163 -33.49 0.12 -27.04
N ARG A 164 -33.98 0.75 -28.12
CA ARG A 164 -33.22 1.73 -28.91
C ARG A 164 -33.03 3.07 -28.18
N ASP A 165 -32.01 3.81 -28.59
CA ASP A 165 -31.71 5.18 -28.13
C ASP A 165 -31.41 5.27 -26.62
N ILE A 166 -30.92 4.18 -26.03
CA ILE A 166 -30.38 4.14 -24.67
C ILE A 166 -28.88 4.37 -24.78
N GLN A 167 -28.41 5.43 -24.14
CA GLN A 167 -27.00 5.66 -23.89
C GLN A 167 -26.56 4.81 -22.70
N VAL A 168 -25.62 3.90 -22.95
CA VAL A 168 -24.98 3.02 -21.96
C VAL A 168 -23.56 3.53 -21.75
N ASN A 169 -23.24 3.94 -20.53
CA ASN A 169 -21.89 4.31 -20.13
C ASN A 169 -21.42 3.33 -19.06
N LEU A 170 -20.33 2.60 -19.33
CA LEU A 170 -19.72 1.66 -18.41
C LEU A 170 -18.34 2.17 -18.01
N ILE A 171 -18.02 2.11 -16.72
CA ILE A 171 -16.65 2.28 -16.23
C ILE A 171 -16.29 1.03 -15.44
N LEU A 172 -15.17 0.39 -15.76
CA LEU A 172 -14.59 -0.68 -14.96
C LEU A 172 -13.18 -0.27 -14.56
N THR A 173 -12.87 -0.41 -13.27
CA THR A 173 -11.52 -0.24 -12.73
C THR A 173 -11.13 -1.51 -11.99
N ALA A 174 -9.98 -2.09 -12.32
CA ALA A 174 -9.39 -3.22 -11.62
C ALA A 174 -7.93 -2.91 -11.31
N ARG A 175 -7.51 -3.04 -10.06
CA ARG A 175 -6.14 -2.73 -9.66
C ARG A 175 -5.66 -3.59 -8.51
N SER A 176 -4.39 -3.99 -8.54
CA SER A 176 -3.72 -4.61 -7.40
C SER A 176 -3.72 -3.66 -6.19
N GLY A 177 -3.77 -4.21 -4.99
CA GLY A 177 -3.65 -3.44 -3.75
C GLY A 177 -2.26 -2.85 -3.57
N LEU A 178 -2.12 -1.93 -2.62
CA LEU A 178 -0.83 -1.30 -2.31
C LEU A 178 0.02 -2.23 -1.43
N PRO A 179 1.36 -2.21 -1.55
CA PRO A 179 2.21 -2.85 -0.57
C PRO A 179 2.04 -2.19 0.79
N ASP A 180 2.19 -2.97 1.85
CA ASP A 180 2.17 -2.46 3.22
C ASP A 180 3.31 -3.08 4.03
N THR A 181 3.73 -2.38 5.09
CA THR A 181 4.84 -2.78 5.95
C THR A 181 4.31 -3.30 7.26
N ILE A 182 4.65 -4.53 7.61
CA ILE A 182 4.39 -5.06 8.95
C ILE A 182 5.38 -4.41 9.92
N THR A 183 4.85 -3.81 10.97
CA THR A 183 5.63 -3.15 12.03
C THR A 183 5.35 -3.79 13.37
N GLN A 184 6.20 -3.51 14.35
CA GLN A 184 5.91 -3.76 15.75
C GLN A 184 6.09 -2.48 16.58
N ASN A 185 5.60 -2.47 17.81
CA ASN A 185 5.87 -1.42 18.77
C ASN A 185 7.39 -1.22 18.98
N SER A 186 7.77 0.04 19.21
CA SER A 186 9.15 0.45 19.44
C SER A 186 9.55 0.12 20.86
N LEU A 187 10.25 -0.99 21.02
CA LEU A 187 10.78 -1.49 22.27
C LEU A 187 12.26 -1.14 22.46
N HIS A 188 12.97 -0.85 21.37
CA HIS A 188 14.32 -0.34 21.45
C HIS A 188 14.29 1.18 21.69
N PRO A 189 15.01 1.71 22.70
CA PRO A 189 15.07 3.15 23.01
C PRO A 189 15.43 4.08 21.83
N LEU A 190 16.05 3.53 20.78
CA LEU A 190 16.61 4.26 19.65
C LEU A 190 15.83 4.02 18.37
N ALA A 191 15.04 2.95 18.33
CA ALA A 191 14.24 2.65 17.17
C ALA A 191 12.97 3.50 17.25
N VAL A 192 12.83 4.43 16.31
CA VAL A 192 11.57 5.18 16.16
C VAL A 192 10.44 4.21 15.81
N GLN A 193 10.76 3.15 15.07
CA GLN A 193 9.88 2.05 14.68
C GLN A 193 10.70 0.78 14.48
N GLN A 194 10.09 -0.37 14.75
CA GLN A 194 10.73 -1.68 14.56
C GLN A 194 9.88 -2.56 13.64
N ARG A 195 10.55 -3.53 13.04
CA ARG A 195 9.91 -4.61 12.29
C ARG A 195 10.22 -5.91 13.02
N PRO A 196 9.40 -6.95 12.89
CA PRO A 196 9.73 -8.23 13.49
C PRO A 196 10.89 -8.90 12.74
N ASP A 197 11.45 -9.95 13.34
CA ASP A 197 12.33 -10.89 12.64
C ASP A 197 11.49 -11.89 11.85
N VAL A 198 11.93 -12.22 10.64
CA VAL A 198 11.38 -13.30 9.82
C VAL A 198 11.94 -14.63 10.27
N VAL A 199 11.04 -15.58 10.49
CA VAL A 199 11.31 -16.98 10.73
C VAL A 199 11.01 -17.74 9.43
N GLY A 200 12.05 -18.24 8.76
CA GLY A 200 11.93 -18.95 7.49
C GLY A 200 11.81 -18.02 6.28
N ASP A 201 11.16 -18.51 5.21
CA ASP A 201 11.13 -17.83 3.90
C ASP A 201 9.85 -17.02 3.64
N ASN A 202 8.86 -17.05 4.55
CA ASN A 202 7.57 -16.40 4.34
C ASN A 202 7.57 -14.94 4.84
N LEU A 203 7.76 -14.00 3.92
CA LEU A 203 7.83 -12.57 4.23
C LEU A 203 6.46 -11.88 4.42
N GLY A 204 5.36 -12.57 4.08
CA GLY A 204 4.02 -11.98 4.02
C GLY A 204 3.05 -12.49 5.06
N GLY A 205 3.26 -13.71 5.58
CA GLY A 205 2.39 -14.31 6.60
C GLY A 205 0.93 -14.39 6.18
N PHE A 206 0.63 -14.68 4.91
CA PHE A 206 -0.76 -14.69 4.41
C PHE A 206 -1.56 -15.87 4.96
N ALA A 207 -2.81 -15.63 5.35
CA ALA A 207 -3.74 -16.69 5.71
C ALA A 207 -4.13 -17.48 4.45
N PRO A 208 -3.98 -18.82 4.42
CA PRO A 208 -4.24 -19.62 3.23
C PRO A 208 -5.71 -19.58 2.80
N ASP A 209 -6.62 -19.56 3.77
CA ASP A 209 -8.05 -19.40 3.57
C ASP A 209 -8.50 -18.10 4.22
N GLN A 210 -8.87 -17.10 3.41
CA GLN A 210 -9.45 -15.86 3.92
C GLN A 210 -10.83 -16.15 4.52
N THR A 211 -10.90 -16.22 5.84
CA THR A 211 -12.12 -16.54 6.58
C THR A 211 -12.72 -15.30 7.23
N ALA A 212 -14.03 -15.32 7.43
CA ALA A 212 -14.69 -14.34 8.26
C ALA A 212 -14.49 -14.71 9.74
N GLU A 213 -14.04 -13.75 10.53
CA GLU A 213 -13.93 -13.83 11.98
C GLU A 213 -14.80 -12.76 12.60
N GLU A 214 -15.95 -13.17 13.13
CA GLU A 214 -17.01 -12.29 13.64
C GLU A 214 -17.46 -11.27 12.57
N THR A 215 -16.89 -10.06 12.60
CA THR A 215 -17.19 -8.94 11.70
C THR A 215 -16.00 -8.54 10.81
N ALA A 216 -14.88 -9.26 10.90
CA ALA A 216 -13.65 -9.01 10.18
C ALA A 216 -13.31 -10.14 9.21
N ILE A 217 -12.36 -9.91 8.30
CA ILE A 217 -11.80 -10.93 7.41
C ILE A 217 -10.34 -11.15 7.81
N ARG A 218 -9.97 -12.41 8.06
CA ARG A 218 -8.59 -12.83 8.31
C ARG A 218 -7.83 -12.86 6.99
N TYR A 219 -6.84 -11.99 6.85
CA TYR A 219 -6.04 -11.83 5.64
C TYR A 219 -4.58 -12.26 5.84
N LEU A 220 -4.01 -11.99 7.01
CA LEU A 220 -2.72 -12.50 7.46
C LEU A 220 -2.93 -13.52 8.57
N LEU A 221 -2.02 -14.48 8.71
CA LEU A 221 -2.00 -15.48 9.76
C LEU A 221 -2.08 -14.81 11.14
N PRO A 222 -2.89 -15.35 12.05
CA PRO A 222 -2.91 -14.88 13.44
C PRO A 222 -1.58 -15.24 14.12
N THR A 223 -1.24 -14.50 15.19
CA THR A 223 0.07 -14.61 15.85
C THR A 223 0.27 -15.92 16.61
N ASP A 224 -0.80 -16.68 16.85
CA ASP A 224 -0.82 -18.00 17.47
C ASP A 224 -0.82 -19.15 16.44
N ASP A 225 -0.79 -18.85 15.13
CA ASP A 225 -0.66 -19.89 14.10
C ASP A 225 0.72 -20.56 14.20
N PRO A 226 0.82 -21.91 14.17
CA PRO A 226 2.10 -22.60 14.24
C PRO A 226 3.04 -22.29 13.06
N ASN A 227 2.52 -21.78 11.94
CA ASN A 227 3.31 -21.35 10.78
C ASN A 227 3.47 -19.82 10.71
N PHE A 228 3.15 -19.11 11.79
CA PHE A 228 3.34 -17.67 11.87
C PHE A 228 4.83 -17.33 11.65
N PRO A 229 5.18 -16.52 10.63
CA PRO A 229 6.55 -16.46 10.14
C PRO A 229 7.37 -15.35 10.78
N PHE A 230 6.96 -14.85 11.94
CA PHE A 230 7.62 -13.72 12.58
C PHE A 230 7.96 -14.01 14.04
N ARG A 231 9.06 -13.43 14.51
CA ARG A 231 9.48 -13.42 15.92
C ARG A 231 9.60 -11.97 16.42
N PRO A 232 9.22 -11.69 17.67
CA PRO A 232 9.41 -10.37 18.26
C PRO A 232 10.89 -9.94 18.29
N VAL A 233 11.11 -8.64 18.23
CA VAL A 233 12.42 -8.04 18.43
C VAL A 233 12.36 -7.15 19.68
N GLY A 234 12.87 -7.66 20.79
CA GLY A 234 12.69 -7.11 22.14
C GLY A 234 11.43 -7.59 22.86
N PRO A 235 11.12 -7.04 24.05
CA PRO A 235 11.88 -5.98 24.72
C PRO A 235 13.21 -6.49 25.29
N LEU A 236 14.12 -5.55 25.57
CA LEU A 236 15.42 -5.90 26.12
C LEU A 236 15.32 -6.41 27.55
N PHE A 237 14.56 -5.68 28.37
CA PHE A 237 14.34 -6.01 29.77
C PHE A 237 12.84 -6.03 30.08
N SER A 238 12.49 -6.78 31.11
CA SER A 238 11.22 -6.67 31.84
C SER A 238 11.47 -6.07 33.24
N GLY A 239 10.43 -5.60 33.92
CA GLY A 239 10.56 -5.00 35.26
C GLY A 239 11.09 -3.56 35.27
N SER A 240 11.43 -3.06 36.45
CA SER A 240 11.86 -1.67 36.65
C SER A 240 12.92 -1.56 37.75
N GLY A 241 13.84 -0.59 37.63
CA GLY A 241 14.88 -0.37 38.63
C GLY A 241 15.83 -1.56 38.74
N ASP A 242 16.14 -1.95 39.98
CA ASP A 242 17.07 -3.05 40.27
C ASP A 242 16.47 -4.44 39.98
N ASP A 243 15.14 -4.56 39.83
CA ASP A 243 14.43 -5.82 39.54
C ASP A 243 14.31 -6.10 38.03
N ARG A 244 15.15 -5.48 37.20
CA ARG A 244 15.12 -5.67 35.74
C ARG A 244 15.74 -7.00 35.34
N GLU A 245 15.03 -7.75 34.49
CA GLU A 245 15.49 -9.04 33.94
C GLU A 245 15.63 -8.97 32.43
N LEU A 246 16.77 -9.45 31.90
CA LEU A 246 17.04 -9.50 30.46
C LEU A 246 16.09 -10.52 29.79
N VAL A 247 15.38 -10.08 28.76
CA VAL A 247 14.44 -10.90 27.97
C VAL A 247 15.06 -11.24 26.61
N LEU A 248 15.18 -10.26 25.70
CA LEU A 248 15.71 -10.50 24.36
C LEU A 248 16.67 -9.37 23.94
N PRO A 249 17.98 -9.63 23.75
CA PRO A 249 18.94 -8.61 23.33
C PRO A 249 18.56 -7.96 22.00
N PHE A 250 18.74 -6.64 21.91
CA PHE A 250 18.62 -5.91 20.65
C PHE A 250 19.90 -6.05 19.83
N GLU A 251 19.94 -7.07 18.97
CA GLU A 251 21.04 -7.17 17.99
C GLU A 251 20.74 -6.38 16.71
N THR A 252 19.45 -6.23 16.37
CA THR A 252 18.96 -5.52 15.19
C THR A 252 17.58 -4.91 15.49
N PRO A 253 17.08 -3.96 14.68
CA PRO A 253 15.70 -3.48 14.76
C PRO A 253 14.67 -4.38 14.08
N GLY A 254 15.08 -5.61 13.75
CA GLY A 254 14.34 -6.62 13.00
C GLY A 254 14.79 -6.73 11.55
N ASN A 255 14.69 -7.93 11.00
CA ASN A 255 15.18 -8.25 9.65
C ASN A 255 14.10 -8.26 8.55
N LEU A 256 12.80 -8.15 8.88
CA LEU A 256 11.74 -8.12 7.88
C LEU A 256 11.89 -6.88 7.00
N GLY A 257 11.87 -7.03 5.66
CA GLY A 257 11.88 -5.93 4.68
C GLY A 257 10.66 -5.01 4.76
N ARG A 258 10.72 -3.80 4.18
CA ARG A 258 9.54 -2.93 4.07
C ARG A 258 8.61 -3.48 3.00
N ASN A 259 7.33 -3.12 3.01
CA ASN A 259 6.41 -3.38 1.90
C ASN A 259 6.37 -4.85 1.45
N THR A 260 6.49 -5.79 2.41
CA THR A 260 6.56 -7.23 2.16
C THR A 260 5.18 -7.89 2.06
N THR A 261 4.14 -7.25 2.60
CA THR A 261 2.76 -7.66 2.39
C THR A 261 2.05 -6.71 1.42
N ARG A 262 0.84 -7.06 1.00
CA ARG A 262 0.05 -6.27 0.05
C ARG A 262 -1.42 -6.30 0.44
N GLU A 263 -2.07 -5.16 0.37
CA GLU A 263 -3.50 -5.02 0.57
C GLU A 263 -4.31 -5.79 -0.51
N PRO A 264 -5.60 -6.10 -0.23
CA PRO A 264 -6.51 -6.62 -1.24
C PRO A 264 -6.60 -5.73 -2.49
N GLY A 265 -6.77 -6.39 -3.64
CA GLY A 265 -7.05 -5.70 -4.90
C GLY A 265 -8.49 -5.17 -4.98
N GLU A 266 -8.67 -4.16 -5.82
CA GLU A 266 -9.96 -3.53 -6.09
C GLU A 266 -10.47 -3.92 -7.48
N LEU A 267 -11.78 -4.18 -7.56
CA LEU A 267 -12.52 -4.33 -8.80
C LEU A 267 -13.86 -3.62 -8.62
N ASN A 268 -14.07 -2.57 -9.41
CA ASN A 268 -15.28 -1.77 -9.40
C ASN A 268 -15.85 -1.66 -10.81
N VAL A 269 -17.18 -1.76 -10.91
CA VAL A 269 -17.92 -1.64 -12.17
C VAL A 269 -19.06 -0.67 -11.95
N ASP A 270 -19.04 0.45 -12.65
CA ASP A 270 -20.09 1.47 -12.62
C ASP A 270 -20.82 1.49 -13.96
N LEU A 271 -22.13 1.72 -13.91
CA LEU A 271 -22.99 1.75 -15.09
C LEU A 271 -23.96 2.92 -15.00
N ALA A 272 -24.05 3.68 -16.09
CA ALA A 272 -25.11 4.68 -16.28
C ALA A 272 -25.88 4.38 -17.55
N LEU A 273 -27.21 4.33 -17.44
CA LEU A 273 -28.15 4.21 -18.54
C LEU A 273 -28.93 5.51 -18.66
N ALA A 274 -29.01 6.10 -19.85
CA ALA A 274 -29.79 7.30 -20.08
C ALA A 274 -30.61 7.21 -21.36
N ARG A 275 -31.83 7.73 -21.34
CA ARG A 275 -32.68 7.84 -22.53
C ARG A 275 -33.44 9.15 -22.52
N ARG A 276 -33.50 9.81 -23.68
CA ARG A 276 -34.35 10.98 -23.93
C ARG A 276 -35.66 10.55 -24.56
N PHE A 277 -36.76 10.99 -23.98
CA PHE A 277 -38.11 10.85 -24.51
C PHE A 277 -38.56 12.21 -25.04
N PRO A 278 -38.86 12.33 -26.35
CA PRO A 278 -39.45 13.55 -26.87
C PRO A 278 -40.87 13.72 -26.30
N LEU A 279 -41.20 14.93 -25.86
CA LEU A 279 -42.51 15.30 -25.37
C LEU A 279 -43.17 16.32 -26.34
N PRO A 280 -44.51 16.46 -26.31
CA PRO A 280 -45.20 17.51 -27.05
C PRO A 280 -44.72 18.91 -26.67
N GLY A 281 -44.78 19.86 -27.62
CA GLY A 281 -44.42 21.26 -27.38
C GLY A 281 -42.92 21.55 -27.39
N GLY A 282 -42.10 20.68 -27.99
CA GLY A 282 -40.64 20.85 -28.09
C GLY A 282 -39.87 20.40 -26.83
N LEU A 283 -40.58 20.06 -25.76
CA LEU A 283 -40.03 19.57 -24.51
C LEU A 283 -39.35 18.20 -24.69
N GLY A 284 -38.35 17.90 -23.85
CA GLY A 284 -37.74 16.57 -23.77
C GLY A 284 -37.54 16.11 -22.34
N LEU A 285 -37.91 14.86 -22.04
CA LEU A 285 -37.65 14.22 -20.75
C LEU A 285 -36.45 13.29 -20.87
N THR A 286 -35.37 13.56 -20.14
CA THR A 286 -34.25 12.64 -20.00
C THR A 286 -34.38 11.87 -18.70
N VAL A 287 -34.40 10.53 -18.78
CA VAL A 287 -34.34 9.65 -17.61
C VAL A 287 -32.97 9.00 -17.58
N ARG A 288 -32.29 9.06 -16.42
CA ARG A 288 -30.98 8.47 -16.19
C ARG A 288 -30.99 7.60 -14.94
N ALA A 289 -30.56 6.35 -15.08
CA ALA A 289 -30.32 5.43 -13.98
C ALA A 289 -28.83 5.16 -13.85
N GLU A 290 -28.30 5.21 -12.64
CA GLU A 290 -26.89 4.96 -12.37
C GLU A 290 -26.73 3.93 -11.26
N ALA A 291 -25.72 3.09 -11.39
CA ALA A 291 -25.27 2.16 -10.38
C ALA A 291 -23.75 2.28 -10.24
N PHE A 292 -23.30 2.62 -9.03
CA PHE A 292 -21.90 2.58 -8.62
C PHE A 292 -21.66 1.27 -7.89
N ASN A 293 -20.58 0.55 -8.24
CA ASN A 293 -20.36 -0.84 -7.82
C ASN A 293 -21.57 -1.73 -8.19
N LEU A 294 -21.95 -1.72 -9.47
CA LEU A 294 -23.07 -2.48 -10.06
C LEU A 294 -23.10 -3.94 -9.61
N LEU A 295 -21.92 -4.59 -9.58
CA LEU A 295 -21.76 -6.00 -9.22
C LEU A 295 -21.90 -6.28 -7.72
N ASN A 296 -22.05 -5.23 -6.89
CA ASN A 296 -22.08 -5.31 -5.44
C ASN A 296 -20.88 -6.09 -4.87
N ARG A 297 -19.70 -5.91 -5.48
CA ARG A 297 -18.47 -6.56 -5.02
C ARG A 297 -17.97 -5.83 -3.78
N VAL A 298 -17.66 -6.57 -2.73
CA VAL A 298 -16.97 -6.01 -1.56
C VAL A 298 -15.53 -5.70 -1.94
N ASN A 299 -15.18 -4.42 -1.91
CA ASN A 299 -13.80 -3.96 -2.10
C ASN A 299 -13.23 -3.67 -0.72
N LEU A 300 -12.32 -4.52 -0.25
CA LEU A 300 -11.75 -4.43 1.09
C LEU A 300 -10.70 -3.32 1.18
N ASN A 301 -10.54 -2.76 2.39
CA ASN A 301 -9.38 -1.94 2.74
C ASN A 301 -8.21 -2.85 3.18
N GLY A 302 -7.08 -2.25 3.55
CA GLY A 302 -5.92 -2.98 4.05
C GLY A 302 -6.17 -3.68 5.39
N PRO A 303 -5.44 -4.78 5.68
CA PRO A 303 -5.44 -5.42 6.99
C PRO A 303 -4.70 -4.56 8.02
N ASN A 304 -4.92 -4.82 9.31
CA ASN A 304 -4.03 -4.30 10.34
C ASN A 304 -2.66 -5.00 10.27
N THR A 305 -1.60 -4.23 10.03
CA THR A 305 -0.21 -4.71 9.91
C THR A 305 0.66 -4.36 11.10
N SER A 306 0.07 -3.87 12.19
CA SER A 306 0.77 -3.53 13.43
C SER A 306 0.77 -4.69 14.41
N LEU A 307 1.96 -5.14 14.77
CA LEU A 307 2.20 -6.09 15.86
C LEU A 307 2.47 -5.33 17.15
N ASN A 308 1.97 -5.87 18.25
CA ASN A 308 2.25 -5.42 19.59
C ASN A 308 2.95 -6.54 20.34
N VAL A 309 4.16 -6.26 20.82
CA VAL A 309 4.99 -7.17 21.59
C VAL A 309 4.87 -6.84 23.07
N ILE A 310 4.74 -7.88 23.89
CA ILE A 310 4.76 -7.81 25.35
C ILE A 310 5.75 -8.84 25.91
N VAL A 311 6.03 -8.76 27.20
CA VAL A 311 6.62 -9.86 27.96
C VAL A 311 5.49 -10.69 28.52
N ASP A 312 5.45 -11.98 28.20
CA ASP A 312 4.47 -12.91 28.76
C ASP A 312 4.76 -13.09 30.26
N PRO A 313 3.82 -12.75 31.17
CA PRO A 313 4.06 -12.85 32.61
C PRO A 313 4.21 -14.29 33.12
N SER A 314 3.81 -15.29 32.32
CA SER A 314 3.88 -16.70 32.70
C SER A 314 5.21 -17.37 32.29
N THR A 315 5.81 -16.92 31.20
CA THR A 315 7.04 -17.50 30.64
C THR A 315 8.25 -16.59 30.77
N GLY A 316 8.05 -15.28 30.96
CA GLY A 316 9.12 -14.27 30.94
C GLY A 316 9.63 -13.94 29.53
N GLU A 317 9.02 -14.53 28.49
CA GLU A 317 9.48 -14.43 27.10
C GLU A 317 8.78 -13.30 26.33
N ALA A 318 9.45 -12.78 25.30
CA ALA A 318 8.84 -11.85 24.37
C ALA A 318 7.83 -12.54 23.46
N VAL A 319 6.58 -12.07 23.45
CA VAL A 319 5.50 -12.64 22.64
C VAL A 319 4.69 -11.55 21.92
N PHE A 320 4.05 -11.90 20.81
CA PHE A 320 3.07 -11.03 20.18
C PHE A 320 1.71 -11.13 20.89
N ASN A 321 1.17 -9.99 21.32
CA ASN A 321 -0.20 -9.85 21.80
C ASN A 321 -0.97 -8.94 20.85
N SER A 322 -1.37 -9.50 19.70
CA SER A 322 -1.94 -8.74 18.57
C SER A 322 -3.19 -9.41 18.01
N PRO A 323 -4.31 -9.47 18.75
CA PRO A 323 -5.52 -10.19 18.32
C PRO A 323 -6.09 -9.65 17.00
N ASN A 324 -5.87 -8.36 16.72
CA ASN A 324 -6.35 -7.70 15.52
C ASN A 324 -5.36 -7.74 14.35
N PHE A 325 -4.13 -8.22 14.53
CA PHE A 325 -3.15 -8.29 13.45
C PHE A 325 -3.68 -9.16 12.31
N GLY A 326 -3.54 -8.73 11.06
CA GLY A 326 -4.00 -9.47 9.90
C GLY A 326 -5.50 -9.41 9.63
N LEU A 327 -6.29 -8.76 10.48
CA LEU A 327 -7.72 -8.58 10.27
C LEU A 327 -8.01 -7.36 9.39
N ILE A 328 -8.96 -7.52 8.47
CA ILE A 328 -9.59 -6.43 7.73
C ILE A 328 -10.96 -6.16 8.35
N THR A 329 -11.15 -4.96 8.89
CA THR A 329 -12.38 -4.55 9.59
C THR A 329 -13.23 -3.55 8.81
N SER A 330 -12.79 -3.17 7.60
CA SER A 330 -13.49 -2.18 6.79
C SER A 330 -13.41 -2.47 5.28
N ALA A 331 -14.39 -1.93 4.56
CA ALA A 331 -14.49 -1.99 3.11
C ALA A 331 -14.77 -0.60 2.55
N LYS A 332 -14.54 -0.45 1.24
CA LYS A 332 -14.92 0.72 0.45
C LYS A 332 -16.44 0.81 0.31
N ALA A 333 -16.91 1.92 -0.26
CA ALA A 333 -18.33 2.20 -0.42
C ALA A 333 -19.10 1.02 -1.03
N ALA A 334 -20.24 0.71 -0.41
CA ALA A 334 -21.18 -0.28 -0.91
C ALA A 334 -21.85 0.21 -2.21
N ARG A 335 -22.59 -0.68 -2.87
CA ARG A 335 -23.36 -0.34 -4.07
C ARG A 335 -24.32 0.82 -3.80
N PHE A 336 -24.26 1.83 -4.66
CA PHE A 336 -25.14 2.99 -4.63
C PHE A 336 -25.87 3.11 -5.97
N MET A 337 -27.17 3.38 -5.95
CA MET A 337 -27.97 3.55 -7.16
C MET A 337 -28.82 4.80 -7.07
N GLN A 338 -28.94 5.51 -8.19
CA GLN A 338 -29.77 6.70 -8.28
C GLN A 338 -30.53 6.78 -9.59
N LEU A 339 -31.69 7.44 -9.53
CA LEU A 339 -32.53 7.73 -10.67
C LEU A 339 -32.72 9.25 -10.75
N VAL A 340 -32.43 9.82 -11.91
CA VAL A 340 -32.55 11.25 -12.17
C VAL A 340 -33.44 11.45 -13.39
N ALA A 341 -34.39 12.38 -13.28
CA ALA A 341 -35.20 12.85 -14.38
C ALA A 341 -34.98 14.35 -14.58
N ARG A 342 -34.78 14.76 -15.84
CA ARG A 342 -34.62 16.17 -16.22
C ARG A 342 -35.53 16.50 -17.39
N ILE A 343 -36.21 17.65 -17.30
CA ILE A 343 -36.98 18.22 -18.41
C ILE A 343 -36.14 19.32 -19.06
N ASP A 344 -35.95 19.21 -20.37
CA ASP A 344 -35.30 20.21 -21.21
C ASP A 344 -36.37 20.93 -22.05
N PHE A 345 -36.27 22.25 -22.18
CA PHE A 345 -37.19 23.11 -22.94
C PHE A 345 -36.53 23.76 -24.15
#